data_AF-A0A7Y2K450-F1
#
_entry.id   AF-A0A7Y2K450-F1
#
_cell.length_a   1.000
_cell.length_b   1.000
_cell.length_c   1.000
_cell.angle_alpha   90.00
_cell.angle_beta   90.00
_cell.angle_gamma   90.00
#
_symmetry.space_group_name_H-M   'P 1'
#
loop_
_entity.id
_entity.type
_entity.pdbx_description
1 polymer ?
#
loop_
_entity_poly.entity_id
_entity_poly.type
_entity_poly.pdbx_seq_one_letter_code
_entity_poly.pdbx_strand_id
1 'polypeptide(L)' 'MRKIIYYLTGFMAAGKSTIGPILSNTLGWNFLDLDKAIEEEEAMKITEIFEKKGENYFREKELEMLKAISK' A
#
# COMPACT_ATOMS: atom_id res chain seq x y z
N MET A 1 16.38 15.36 11.45
CA MET A 1 15.05 15.01 11.99
C MET A 1 14.79 13.54 11.67
N ARG A 2 14.24 12.74 12.60
CA ARG A 2 13.89 11.34 12.33
C ARG A 2 12.55 11.29 11.61
N LYS A 3 12.50 10.61 10.46
CA LYS A 3 11.26 10.32 9.74
C LYS A 3 10.50 9.24 10.52
N ILE A 4 9.25 9.50 10.87
CA ILE A 4 8.36 8.52 11.51
C ILE A 4 7.39 8.02 10.45
N ILE A 5 7.22 6.71 10.36
CA ILE A 5 6.30 6.05 9.43
C ILE A 5 5.38 5.14 10.26
N TYR A 6 4.08 5.25 10.02
CA TYR A 6 3.08 4.37 10.62
C TYR A 6 2.52 3.43 9.56
N TYR A 7 2.46 2.14 9.91
CA TYR A 7 1.89 1.09 9.06
C TYR A 7 0.56 0.65 9.64
N LEU A 8 -0.49 0.69 8.82
CA LEU A 8 -1.80 0.16 9.17
C LEU A 8 -1.92 -1.25 8.57
N THR A 9 -1.93 -2.28 9.41
CA THR A 9 -2.03 -3.68 9.00
C THR A 9 -3.36 -4.30 9.44
N GLY A 10 -3.72 -5.43 8.84
CA GLY A 10 -4.97 -6.14 9.12
C GLY A 10 -5.58 -6.74 7.86
N PHE A 11 -6.61 -7.57 8.01
CA PHE A 11 -7.29 -8.24 6.90
C PHE A 11 -7.94 -7.24 5.91
N MET A 12 -8.20 -7.72 4.69
CA MET A 12 -9.05 -7.00 3.73
C MET A 12 -10.41 -6.66 4.38
N ALA A 13 -11.01 -5.53 4.00
CA ALA A 13 -12.25 -5.00 4.59
C ALA A 13 -12.19 -4.59 6.08
N ALA A 14 -11.03 -4.63 6.74
CA ALA A 14 -10.85 -4.10 8.10
C ALA A 14 -10.92 -2.55 8.21
N GLY A 15 -11.29 -1.85 7.13
CA GLY A 15 -11.44 -0.39 7.13
C GLY A 15 -10.13 0.41 6.97
N LYS A 16 -9.01 -0.22 6.63
CA LYS A 16 -7.69 0.43 6.52
C LYS A 16 -7.66 1.60 5.53
N SER A 17 -8.18 1.40 4.32
CA SER A 17 -8.27 2.46 3.29
C SER A 17 -9.28 3.56 3.64
N THR A 18 -10.13 3.35 4.65
CA THR A 18 -11.04 4.36 5.19
C THR A 18 -10.36 5.17 6.30
N ILE A 19 -9.74 4.49 7.29
CA ILE A 19 -9.16 5.17 8.45
C ILE A 19 -7.81 5.83 8.14
N GLY A 20 -7.03 5.31 7.20
CA GLY A 20 -5.71 5.82 6.85
C GLY A 20 -5.71 7.29 6.41
N PRO A 21 -6.52 7.68 5.40
CA PRO A 21 -6.64 9.08 5.00
C PRO A 21 -7.10 9.99 6.14
N ILE A 22 -8.08 9.55 6.95
CA ILE A 22 -8.60 10.33 8.09
C ILE A 22 -7.49 10.58 9.13
N LEU A 23 -6.75 9.52 9.50
CA LEU A 23 -5.65 9.61 10.44
C LEU A 23 -4.55 10.54 9.93
N SER A 24 -4.14 10.38 8.66
CA SER A 24 -3.09 11.21 8.07
C SER A 24 -3.46 12.69 8.04
N ASN A 25 -4.69 13.03 7.64
CA ASN A 25 -5.18 14.40 7.61
C ASN A 25 -5.19 15.01 9.02
N THR A 26 -5.68 14.25 10.01
CA THR A 26 -5.71 14.67 11.42
C THR A 26 -4.31 14.97 11.96
N LEU A 27 -3.30 14.20 11.54
CA LEU A 27 -1.91 14.39 11.95
C LEU A 27 -1.16 15.43 11.11
N GLY A 28 -1.73 15.90 9.99
CA GLY A 28 -1.03 16.72 9.00
C GLY A 28 0.06 15.95 8.25
N TRP A 29 -0.09 14.64 8.09
CA TRP A 29 0.87 13.72 7.48
C TRP A 29 0.40 13.28 6.09
N ASN A 30 1.33 12.76 5.29
CA ASN A 30 1.00 12.13 4.02
C ASN A 30 0.43 10.71 4.24
N PHE A 31 -0.46 10.30 3.34
CA PHE A 31 -1.00 8.94 3.28
C PHE A 31 -0.61 8.25 1.97
N LEU A 32 -0.30 6.96 2.08
CA LEU A 32 -0.03 6.09 0.94
C LEU A 32 -0.79 4.78 1.15
N ASP A 33 -1.59 4.40 0.16
CA ASP A 33 -2.22 3.08 0.08
C ASP A 33 -1.32 2.20 -0.80
N LEU A 34 -0.76 1.14 -0.21
CA LEU A 34 0.24 0.30 -0.86
C LEU A 34 -0.33 -0.41 -2.09
N ASP A 35 -1.57 -0.88 -1.98
CA ASP A 35 -2.29 -1.58 -3.05
C ASP A 35 -2.48 -0.65 -4.26
N LYS A 36 -2.91 0.59 -4.01
CA LYS A 36 -3.08 1.60 -5.08
C LYS A 36 -1.76 1.98 -5.74
N ALA A 37 -0.70 2.12 -4.96
CA ALA A 37 0.62 2.43 -5.49
C ALA A 37 1.12 1.32 -6.43
N ILE A 38 0.85 0.05 -6.10
CA ILE A 38 1.16 -1.09 -6.98
C ILE A 38 0.29 -1.05 -8.24
N GLU A 39 -1.01 -0.79 -8.14
CA GLU A 39 -1.89 -0.67 -9.32
C GLU A 39 -1.41 0.44 -10.28
N GLU A 40 -0.96 1.57 -9.75
CA GLU A 40 -0.44 2.70 -10.50
C GLU A 40 0.90 2.38 -11.18
N GLU A 41 1.83 1.75 -10.46
CA GLU A 41 3.14 1.32 -11.00
C GLU A 41 2.97 0.29 -12.12
N GLU A 42 2.07 -0.68 -11.92
CA GLU A 42 1.84 -1.79 -12.85
C GLU A 42 0.90 -1.43 -13.99
N ALA A 43 0.20 -0.28 -13.91
CA ALA A 43 -0.89 0.11 -14.81
C ALA A 43 -1.95 -0.99 -14.98
N MET A 44 -2.23 -1.73 -13.91
CA MET A 44 -3.12 -2.90 -13.89
C MET A 44 -3.86 -2.97 -12.56
N LYS A 45 -5.10 -3.47 -12.55
CA LYS A 45 -5.79 -3.77 -11.28
C LYS A 45 -5.14 -4.95 -10.56
N ILE A 46 -5.19 -4.97 -9.23
CA ILE A 46 -4.65 -6.10 -8.44
C ILE A 46 -5.27 -7.41 -8.91
N THR A 47 -6.57 -7.45 -9.18
CA THR A 47 -7.24 -8.64 -9.73
C THR A 47 -6.60 -9.11 -11.04
N GLU A 48 -6.26 -8.18 -11.94
CA GLU A 48 -5.59 -8.52 -13.19
C GLU A 48 -4.14 -8.97 -12.98
N ILE A 49 -3.43 -8.42 -11.99
CA ILE A 49 -2.07 -8.85 -11.63
C ILE A 49 -2.12 -10.30 -11.13
N PHE A 50 -3.04 -10.63 -10.23
CA PHE A 50 -3.23 -12.00 -9.75
C PHE A 50 -3.59 -12.95 -10.90
N GLU A 51 -4.49 -12.56 -11.80
CA GLU A 51 -4.91 -13.38 -12.94
C GLU A 51 -3.80 -13.59 -13.99
N LYS A 52 -3.03 -12.55 -14.32
CA LYS A 52 -2.07 -12.57 -15.44
C LYS A 52 -0.64 -12.91 -15.00
N LYS A 53 -0.27 -12.57 -13.77
CA LYS A 53 1.12 -12.68 -13.24
C LYS A 53 1.22 -13.58 -12.01
N GLY A 54 0.11 -13.87 -11.35
CA GLY A 54 0.05 -14.76 -10.18
C GLY A 54 0.33 -14.07 -8.84
N GLU A 55 -0.05 -14.73 -7.74
CA GLU A 55 0.10 -14.19 -6.39
C GLU A 55 1.56 -13.95 -6.01
N ASN A 56 2.48 -14.86 -6.34
CA ASN A 56 3.90 -14.71 -5.97
C ASN A 56 4.49 -13.40 -6.52
N TYR A 57 4.18 -13.07 -7.77
CA TYR A 57 4.60 -11.80 -8.38
C TYR A 57 4.04 -10.60 -7.61
N PHE A 58 2.74 -10.63 -7.25
CA PHE A 58 2.14 -9.57 -6.44
C PHE A 58 2.85 -9.41 -5.08
N ARG A 59 3.18 -10.50 -4.41
CA ARG A 59 3.91 -10.46 -3.12
C ARG A 59 5.33 -9.90 -3.26
N GLU A 60 6.00 -10.18 -4.36
CA GLU A 60 7.31 -9.59 -4.68
C GLU A 60 7.18 -8.07 -4.86
N LYS A 61 6.20 -7.61 -5.65
CA LYS A 61 5.91 -6.18 -5.83
C LYS A 61 5.55 -5.48 -4.52
N GLU A 62 4.74 -6.13 -3.68
CA GLU A 62 4.38 -5.65 -2.34
C GLU A 62 5.64 -5.41 -1.48
N LEU A 63 6.57 -6.37 -1.47
CA LEU A 63 7.83 -6.26 -0.75
C LEU A 63 8.76 -5.18 -1.31
N GLU A 64 8.86 -5.07 -2.64
CA GLU A 64 9.66 -4.04 -3.32
C GLU A 64 9.17 -2.63 -2.97
N MET A 65 7.86 -2.39 -3.11
CA MET A 65 7.24 -1.11 -2.79
C MET A 65 7.42 -0.76 -1.31
N LEU A 66 7.18 -1.72 -0.41
CA LEU A 66 7.38 -1.52 1.03
C LEU A 66 8.83 -1.13 1.35
N LYS A 67 9.83 -1.78 0.72
CA LYS A 67 11.24 -1.43 0.88
C LYS A 67 11.57 -0.05 0.32
N ALA A 68 10.91 0.38 -0.76
CA ALA A 68 11.14 1.70 -1.35
C ALA A 68 10.66 2.83 -0.42
N ILE A 69 9.49 2.69 0.20
CA ILE A 69 8.88 3.75 1.03
C ILE A 69 9.46 3.81 2.46
N SER A 70 10.01 2.70 2.95
CA SER A 70 10.51 2.55 4.33
C SER A 70 11.93 3.09 4.56
N LYS A 71 12.52 3.77 3.56
CA LYS A 71 13.85 4.40 3.64
C LYS A 71 13.80 5.79 4.28
#